data_AF-A0A2S8GES0-F1
#
_entry.id   AF-A0A2S8GES0-F1
#
_cell.length_a   1.000
_cell.length_b   1.000
_cell.length_c   1.000
_cell.angle_alpha   90.00
_cell.angle_beta   90.00
_cell.angle_gamma   90.00
#
_symmetry.space_group_name_H-M   'P 1'
#
loop_
_entity.id
_entity.type
_entity.pdbx_description
1 polymer ?
#
loop_
_entity_poly.entity_id
_entity_poly.type
_entity_poly.pdbx_seq_one_letter_code
_entity_poly.pdbx_strand_id
1 'polypeptide(L)'
;MTNTTNTDPVFVCSYCEQAIKFKSEQQGKCVHCPKCRRKVWVFSNRQNVIDSALTTNWYFKRPRFLLTDEQVGPISDEKFLELMTSPEGSRVVSVRSPEFTADSWVEPEQINLEFIQTKVQQRSAEQARRARKEQRRQETHAKNRQTLTRAISMAVSDGNISLKERSKLHDFAKRAGIPAHEVDALLKYASARLLQDVVEECLEDGLLEPHEKQRIGDLATSLGVPLNFTEEQQRRIKMCDFAWKLLSGTYTPIRSSPPNVQLSSNENPIVHCTGKYFEIAVLKRPAGIPLGNDHYLKEITSGTCLLTDKRLYVSGAYASKKVTLNSIVNASWHQDGLFLNRSTGKSVFIAPSDHDDNWYQFAMLVQHTVTQQPVLGVEPTTRFVPEIAETNSTKDTHPTPSTSSFHTPDEPRFTFRVVGDHIGDRSNWIFLLDIGDPVKLHREPSNPVDPNAVMVLDSNNHLLGYLKREVAVWFAPILDGGRRYHCLTHRKLNSGGLIVGVYEL
;
A
#
# COMPACT_ATOMS: atom_id res chain seq x y z
N MET A 1 48.04 50.85 5.69
CA MET A 1 46.87 51.16 6.54
C MET A 1 45.82 50.09 6.28
N THR A 2 45.81 49.03 7.10
CA THR A 2 44.79 47.99 7.04
C THR A 2 43.50 48.54 7.64
N ASN A 3 42.47 48.73 6.82
CA ASN A 3 41.12 49.04 7.28
C ASN A 3 40.60 47.84 8.09
N THR A 4 40.90 47.82 9.39
CA THR A 4 40.20 46.98 10.35
C THR A 4 38.79 47.53 10.46
N THR A 5 37.88 47.01 9.63
CA THR A 5 36.45 47.26 9.78
C THR A 5 36.04 46.79 11.16
N ASN A 6 35.81 47.74 12.05
CA ASN A 6 35.39 47.49 13.42
C ASN A 6 33.95 46.96 13.37
N THR A 7 33.80 45.63 13.25
CA THR A 7 32.48 45.01 13.30
C THR A 7 32.08 44.91 14.75
N ASP A 8 31.33 45.90 15.23
CA ASP A 8 30.74 45.86 16.57
C ASP A 8 30.07 44.50 16.83
N PRO A 9 30.31 43.86 17.98
CA PRO A 9 29.70 42.58 18.29
C PRO A 9 28.17 42.69 18.34
N VAL A 10 27.50 41.61 17.92
CA VAL A 10 26.04 41.51 17.85
C VAL A 10 25.55 40.44 18.81
N PHE A 11 24.65 40.82 19.71
CA PHE A 11 23.96 39.94 20.64
C PHE A 11 22.50 39.83 20.21
N VAL A 12 21.94 38.61 20.13
CA VAL A 12 20.51 38.43 19.86
C VAL A 12 19.80 38.28 21.19
N CYS A 13 18.91 39.23 21.51
CA CYS A 13 18.16 39.25 22.75
C CYS A 13 17.43 37.93 23.00
N SER A 14 17.70 37.29 24.14
CA SER A 14 17.11 36.01 24.55
C SER A 14 15.59 36.06 24.66
N TYR A 15 15.00 37.23 24.87
CA TYR A 15 13.55 37.41 25.01
C TYR A 15 12.81 37.72 23.69
N CYS A 16 13.33 38.64 22.86
CA CYS A 16 12.60 39.16 21.69
C CYS A 16 13.29 38.91 20.33
N GLU A 17 14.39 38.16 20.33
CA GLU A 17 15.11 37.71 19.12
C GLU A 17 15.67 38.84 18.24
N GLN A 18 15.74 40.08 18.74
CA GLN A 18 16.38 41.17 18.00
C GLN A 18 17.88 41.21 18.20
N ALA A 19 18.58 41.51 17.11
CA ALA A 19 19.99 41.87 17.14
C ALA A 19 20.19 43.21 17.86
N ILE A 20 21.06 43.20 18.86
CA ILE A 20 21.53 44.34 19.62
C ILE A 20 23.01 44.49 19.27
N LYS A 21 23.38 45.63 18.69
CA LYS A 21 24.79 46.01 18.54
C LYS A 21 25.26 46.60 19.87
N PHE A 22 26.42 46.17 20.34
CA PHE A 22 26.98 46.65 21.59
C PHE A 22 28.48 46.89 21.43
N LYS A 23 29.03 47.82 22.23
CA LYS A 23 30.47 48.07 22.27
C LYS A 23 31.16 46.92 23.02
N SER A 24 32.39 46.58 22.67
CA SER A 24 33.16 45.52 23.35
C SER A 24 33.24 45.72 24.88
N GLU A 25 33.26 46.97 25.36
CA GLU A 25 33.22 47.32 26.79
C GLU A 25 31.91 46.98 27.51
N GLN A 26 30.84 46.69 26.76
CA GLN A 26 29.54 46.26 27.27
C GLN A 26 29.43 44.73 27.37
N GLN A 27 30.44 43.99 26.89
CA GLN A 27 30.47 42.54 27.02
C GLN A 27 30.51 42.14 28.50
N GLY A 28 29.62 41.22 28.89
CA GLY A 28 29.44 40.82 30.29
C GLY A 28 28.73 41.85 31.16
N LYS A 29 28.20 42.94 30.60
CA LYS A 29 27.39 43.93 31.34
C LYS A 29 25.90 43.72 31.09
N CYS A 30 25.09 44.09 32.08
CA CYS A 30 23.64 44.13 31.97
C CYS A 30 23.20 45.45 31.32
N VAL A 31 22.45 45.37 30.22
CA VAL A 31 21.87 46.52 29.50
C VAL A 31 20.39 46.31 29.27
N HIS A 32 19.65 47.35 28.88
CA HIS A 32 18.25 47.21 28.48
C HIS A 32 18.16 46.93 26.98
N CYS A 33 17.40 45.90 26.59
CA CYS A 33 17.10 45.63 25.19
C CYS A 33 16.29 46.80 24.59
N PRO A 34 16.70 47.40 23.46
CA PRO A 34 16.03 48.55 22.89
C PRO A 34 14.59 48.26 22.43
N LYS A 35 14.26 46.99 22.10
CA LYS A 35 12.92 46.62 21.63
C LYS A 35 11.98 46.19 22.76
N CYS A 36 12.39 45.23 23.60
CA CYS A 36 11.50 44.69 24.64
C CYS A 36 11.72 45.33 26.02
N ARG A 37 12.70 46.23 26.16
CA ARG A 37 13.05 46.95 27.40
C ARG A 37 13.45 46.05 28.59
N ARG A 38 13.57 44.73 28.41
CA ARG A 38 14.06 43.81 29.46
C ARG A 38 15.57 43.97 29.65
N LYS A 39 16.01 43.82 30.90
CA LYS A 39 17.43 43.72 31.27
C LYS A 39 18.02 42.44 30.67
N VAL A 40 19.15 42.57 29.99
CA VAL A 40 19.88 41.47 29.35
C VAL A 40 21.38 41.67 29.56
N TRP A 41 22.04 40.62 30.01
CA TRP A 41 23.49 40.48 30.00
C TRP A 41 23.96 40.22 28.57
N VAL A 42 24.89 41.03 28.10
CA VAL A 42 25.30 41.02 26.69
C VAL A 42 26.55 40.17 26.51
N PHE A 43 26.42 39.11 25.71
CA PHE A 43 27.52 38.22 25.34
C PHE A 43 27.57 38.04 23.83
N SER A 44 28.70 37.62 23.27
CA SER A 44 28.78 37.32 21.84
C SER A 44 27.96 36.06 21.51
N ASN A 45 27.00 36.16 20.60
CA ASN A 45 26.18 35.02 20.17
C ASN A 45 26.92 34.02 19.27
N ARG A 46 28.18 34.28 18.92
CA ARG A 46 28.99 33.39 18.07
C ARG A 46 29.48 32.14 18.81
N GLN A 47 29.43 32.15 20.14
CA GLN A 47 29.92 31.06 20.96
C GLN A 47 28.73 30.43 21.69
N ASN A 48 28.69 29.09 21.80
CA ASN A 48 27.72 28.31 22.60
C ASN A 48 27.78 28.61 24.12
N VAL A 49 28.33 29.76 24.50
CA VAL A 49 28.90 30.12 25.80
C VAL A 49 27.95 31.01 26.60
N ILE A 50 26.80 31.43 26.05
CA ILE A 50 25.86 32.29 26.81
C ILE A 50 25.37 31.57 28.08
N ASP A 51 25.05 30.27 28.01
CA ASP A 51 24.57 29.55 29.18
C ASP A 51 25.67 29.42 30.24
N SER A 52 26.89 29.10 29.83
CA SER A 52 28.03 29.03 30.76
C SER A 52 28.38 30.40 31.35
N ALA A 53 28.25 31.48 30.57
CA ALA A 53 28.54 32.85 31.03
C ALA A 53 27.42 33.46 31.89
N LEU A 54 26.21 32.89 31.84
CA LEU A 54 25.09 33.24 32.71
C LEU A 54 25.01 32.35 33.95
N THR A 55 25.80 31.28 34.02
CA THR A 55 25.74 30.30 35.10
C THR A 55 26.79 30.59 36.13
N THR A 56 26.34 30.74 37.37
CA THR A 56 27.23 30.90 38.51
C THR A 56 27.16 29.69 39.41
N ASN A 57 28.29 29.35 40.02
CA ASN A 57 28.35 28.38 41.10
C ASN A 57 28.36 29.10 42.44
N TRP A 58 27.47 28.67 43.33
CA TRP A 58 27.35 29.23 44.68
C TRP A 58 27.77 28.21 45.73
N TYR A 59 28.46 28.69 46.76
CA TYR A 59 28.74 27.96 47.98
C TYR A 59 28.15 28.75 49.15
N PHE A 60 27.68 28.07 50.18
CA PHE A 60 27.15 28.72 51.37
C PHE A 60 27.59 28.00 52.65
N LYS A 61 27.64 28.75 53.75
CA LYS A 61 27.91 28.23 55.09
C LYS A 61 26.64 28.26 55.92
N ARG A 62 26.40 27.18 56.66
CA ARG A 62 25.31 27.09 57.63
C ARG A 62 25.84 26.56 58.97
N PRO A 63 25.26 26.99 60.10
CA PRO A 63 25.71 26.53 61.40
C PRO A 63 25.32 25.06 61.58
N ARG A 64 26.28 24.25 62.03
CA ARG A 64 26.06 22.85 62.40
C ARG A 64 26.01 22.78 63.92
N PHE A 65 25.01 22.10 64.48
CA PHE A 65 24.81 22.04 65.94
C PHE A 65 26.12 21.60 66.63
N LEU A 66 26.69 22.48 67.47
CA LEU A 66 27.94 22.30 68.23
C LEU A 66 29.25 22.17 67.42
N LEU A 67 29.24 22.51 66.13
CA LEU A 67 30.42 22.41 65.24
C LEU A 67 30.66 23.71 64.48
N THR A 68 31.86 23.85 63.90
CA THR A 68 32.18 24.90 62.93
C THR A 68 31.22 24.86 61.74
N ASP A 69 31.00 26.01 61.11
CA ASP A 69 30.13 26.14 59.93
C ASP A 69 30.39 25.08 58.86
N GLU A 70 29.33 24.44 58.38
CA GLU A 70 29.39 23.49 57.28
C GLU A 70 29.32 24.24 55.95
N GLN A 71 30.32 24.04 55.09
CA GLN A 71 30.30 24.53 53.72
C GLN A 71 29.50 23.57 52.82
N VAL A 72 28.52 24.09 52.10
CA VAL A 72 27.68 23.35 51.14
C VAL A 72 27.84 23.98 49.76
N GLY A 73 28.04 23.16 48.73
CA GLY A 73 28.13 23.59 47.32
C GLY A 73 29.05 22.72 46.46
N PRO A 74 29.17 23.00 45.15
CA PRO A 74 28.51 24.09 44.42
C PRO A 74 27.00 23.83 44.22
N ILE A 75 26.18 24.88 44.29
CA ILE A 75 24.77 24.89 43.89
C ILE A 75 24.53 25.89 42.75
N SER A 76 23.49 25.66 41.94
CA SER A 76 23.15 26.54 40.81
C SER A 76 22.46 27.83 41.27
N ASP A 77 22.38 28.82 40.38
CA ASP A 77 21.68 30.07 40.64
C ASP A 77 20.20 29.86 41.04
N GLU A 78 19.49 28.89 40.44
CA GLU A 78 18.10 28.58 40.81
C GLU A 78 18.01 28.08 42.26
N LYS A 79 18.86 27.12 42.61
CA LYS A 79 18.90 26.55 43.97
C LYS A 79 19.32 27.59 45.00
N PHE A 80 20.22 28.50 44.61
CA PHE A 80 20.62 29.61 45.46
C PHE A 80 19.45 30.58 45.69
N LEU A 81 18.72 30.98 44.65
CA LEU A 81 17.53 31.82 44.79
C LEU A 81 16.41 31.15 45.60
N GLU A 82 16.19 29.85 45.40
CA GLU A 82 15.25 29.04 46.18
C GLU A 82 15.67 29.00 47.65
N LEU A 83 16.93 28.73 47.94
CA LEU A 83 17.48 28.75 49.30
C LEU A 83 17.27 30.12 49.96
N MET A 84 17.61 31.21 49.28
CA MET A 84 17.51 32.58 49.79
C MET A 84 16.07 33.04 50.02
N THR A 85 15.09 32.47 49.32
CA THR A 85 13.66 32.77 49.49
C THR A 85 12.95 31.80 50.45
N SER A 86 13.55 30.64 50.70
CA SER A 86 13.03 29.64 51.63
C SER A 86 13.26 30.03 53.10
N PRO A 87 12.50 29.47 54.06
CA PRO A 87 12.78 29.62 55.48
C PRO A 87 14.19 29.16 55.88
N GLU A 88 14.79 28.21 55.14
CA GLU A 88 16.15 27.72 55.39
C GLU A 88 17.21 28.78 55.08
N GLY A 89 16.92 29.74 54.19
CA GLY A 89 17.80 30.85 53.85
C GLY A 89 18.19 31.70 55.07
N SER A 90 17.30 31.81 56.06
CA SER A 90 17.59 32.49 57.33
C SER A 90 18.71 31.86 58.15
N ARG A 91 19.06 30.59 57.86
CA ARG A 91 20.16 29.86 58.52
C ARG A 91 21.49 29.98 57.77
N VAL A 92 21.51 30.65 56.63
CA VAL A 92 22.73 30.83 55.83
C VAL A 92 23.54 31.98 56.42
N VAL A 93 24.76 31.69 56.87
CA VAL A 93 25.65 32.66 57.55
C VAL A 93 26.42 33.49 56.53
N SER A 94 26.99 32.82 55.52
CA SER A 94 27.74 33.49 54.46
C SER A 94 27.68 32.69 53.17
N VAL A 95 27.88 33.41 52.06
CA VAL A 95 27.81 32.87 50.71
C VAL A 95 29.07 33.25 49.94
N ARG A 96 29.43 32.44 48.95
CA ARG A 96 30.62 32.64 48.10
C ARG A 96 30.30 32.27 46.66
N SER A 97 30.72 33.14 45.74
CA SER A 97 30.61 32.94 44.30
C SER A 97 31.81 33.58 43.59
N PRO A 98 32.43 32.89 42.60
CA PRO A 98 33.54 33.47 41.84
C PRO A 98 33.18 34.80 41.17
N GLU A 99 31.93 34.93 40.69
CA GLU A 99 31.53 36.07 39.86
C GLU A 99 30.98 37.24 40.68
N PHE A 100 30.26 36.96 41.77
CA PHE A 100 29.56 37.99 42.54
C PHE A 100 30.29 38.41 43.82
N THR A 101 31.15 37.54 44.35
CA THR A 101 31.86 37.80 45.62
C THR A 101 33.38 37.77 45.45
N ALA A 102 33.88 37.64 44.21
CA ALA A 102 35.29 37.45 43.91
C ALA A 102 35.91 36.32 44.75
N ASP A 103 35.17 35.22 44.89
CA ASP A 103 35.52 34.05 45.71
C ASP A 103 35.76 34.32 47.21
N SER A 104 35.29 35.46 47.72
CA SER A 104 35.27 35.76 49.16
C SER A 104 33.95 35.37 49.81
N TRP A 105 33.98 35.09 51.12
CA TRP A 105 32.77 34.84 51.90
C TRP A 105 32.14 36.17 52.30
N VAL A 106 30.88 36.38 51.91
CA VAL A 106 30.13 37.61 52.22
C VAL A 106 28.78 37.27 52.85
N GLU A 107 28.21 38.23 53.56
CA GLU A 107 26.86 38.09 54.12
C GLU A 107 25.82 38.06 53.00
N PRO A 108 24.76 37.24 53.11
CA PRO A 108 23.76 37.12 52.04
C PRO A 108 23.06 38.43 51.68
N GLU A 109 22.90 39.35 52.65
CA GLU A 109 22.28 40.67 52.46
C GLU A 109 23.06 41.59 51.52
N GLN A 110 24.38 41.34 51.36
CA GLN A 110 25.25 42.09 50.46
C GLN A 110 25.08 41.65 49.00
N ILE A 111 24.38 40.54 48.75
CA ILE A 111 24.14 40.00 47.42
C ILE A 111 22.88 40.63 46.81
N ASN A 112 23.04 41.28 45.66
CA ASN A 112 21.90 41.75 44.88
C ASN A 112 21.21 40.58 44.16
N LEU A 113 20.17 40.03 44.78
CA LEU A 113 19.37 38.93 44.26
C LEU A 113 18.68 39.27 42.92
N GLU A 114 18.38 40.54 42.65
CA GLU A 114 17.75 40.97 41.39
C GLU A 114 18.65 40.67 40.18
N PHE A 115 19.98 40.81 40.32
CA PHE A 115 20.93 40.49 39.25
C PHE A 115 20.97 38.99 38.95
N ILE A 116 20.95 38.16 40.00
CA ILE A 116 20.93 36.70 39.86
C ILE A 116 19.61 36.26 39.23
N GLN A 117 18.49 36.81 39.70
CA GLN A 117 17.17 36.56 39.12
C GLN A 117 17.12 36.94 37.63
N THR A 118 17.71 38.09 37.26
CA THR A 118 17.81 38.52 35.86
C THR A 118 18.64 37.54 35.03
N LYS A 119 19.79 37.05 35.55
CA LYS A 119 20.60 36.02 34.86
C LYS A 119 19.81 34.73 34.63
N VAL A 120 19.14 34.23 35.67
CA VAL A 120 18.31 33.00 35.60
C VAL A 120 17.17 33.15 34.59
N GLN A 121 16.43 34.26 34.64
CA GLN A 121 15.36 34.54 33.69
C GLN A 121 15.88 34.65 32.26
N GLN A 122 17.06 35.24 32.05
CA GLN A 122 17.65 35.34 30.72
C GLN A 122 18.12 33.97 30.20
N ARG A 123 18.73 33.13 31.06
CA ARG A 123 19.14 31.76 30.72
C ARG A 123 17.92 30.93 30.29
N SER A 124 16.86 30.96 31.07
CA SER A 124 15.60 30.28 30.72
C SER A 124 15.02 30.79 29.39
N ALA A 125 15.03 32.10 29.16
CA ALA A 125 14.59 32.68 27.90
C ALA A 125 15.47 32.28 26.71
N GLU A 126 16.79 32.19 26.90
CA GLU A 126 17.74 31.77 25.87
C GLU A 126 17.54 30.30 25.49
N GLN A 127 17.36 29.43 26.47
CA GLN A 127 17.02 28.02 26.26
C GLN A 127 15.70 27.89 25.48
N ALA A 128 14.65 28.61 25.90
CA ALA A 128 13.37 28.61 25.20
C ALA A 128 13.48 29.15 23.76
N ARG A 129 14.31 30.18 23.53
CA ARG A 129 14.59 30.71 22.20
C ARG A 129 15.29 29.68 21.31
N ARG A 130 16.30 28.97 21.83
CA ARG A 130 17.01 27.90 21.10
C ARG A 130 16.08 26.74 20.77
N ALA A 131 15.26 26.31 21.72
CA ALA A 131 14.25 25.28 21.49
C ALA A 131 13.27 25.68 20.38
N ARG A 132 12.73 26.91 20.41
CA ARG A 132 11.85 27.42 19.34
C ARG A 132 12.55 27.51 17.98
N LYS A 133 13.81 27.94 17.95
CA LYS A 133 14.60 28.00 16.70
C LYS A 133 14.84 26.62 16.12
N GLU A 134 15.14 25.64 16.97
CA GLU A 134 15.35 24.25 16.57
C GLU A 134 14.04 23.62 16.09
N GLN A 135 12.93 23.84 16.80
CA GLN A 135 11.61 23.42 16.36
C GLN A 135 11.25 24.00 14.98
N ARG A 136 11.43 25.31 14.76
CA ARG A 136 11.21 25.94 13.44
C ARG A 136 12.08 25.33 12.34
N ARG A 137 13.33 24.95 12.66
CA ARG A 137 14.22 24.25 11.71
C ARG A 137 13.68 22.88 11.39
N GLN A 138 13.29 22.09 12.39
CA GLN A 138 12.71 20.76 12.22
C GLN A 138 11.42 20.81 11.39
N GLU A 139 10.52 21.76 11.69
CA GLU A 139 9.30 22.00 10.92
C GLU A 139 9.60 22.38 9.46
N THR A 140 10.60 23.24 9.23
CA THR A 140 11.05 23.61 7.88
C THR A 140 11.63 22.42 7.13
N HIS A 141 12.47 21.60 7.79
CA HIS A 141 13.02 20.38 7.21
C HIS A 141 11.93 19.35 6.88
N ALA A 142 10.95 19.16 7.77
CA ALA A 142 9.81 18.28 7.55
C ALA A 142 8.96 18.74 6.36
N LYS A 143 8.63 20.04 6.30
CA LYS A 143 7.87 20.64 5.18
C LYS A 143 8.63 20.52 3.85
N ASN A 144 9.95 20.73 3.86
CA ASN A 144 10.79 20.57 2.68
C ASN A 144 10.80 19.11 2.19
N ARG A 145 10.92 18.13 3.09
CA ARG A 145 10.83 16.69 2.76
C ARG A 145 9.47 16.33 2.19
N GLN A 146 8.38 16.79 2.81
CA GLN A 146 7.03 16.56 2.29
C GLN A 146 6.84 17.17 0.89
N THR A 147 7.38 18.37 0.65
CA THR A 147 7.34 19.02 -0.66
C THR A 147 8.13 18.23 -1.70
N LEU A 148 9.32 17.74 -1.33
CA LEU A 148 10.12 16.87 -2.18
C LEU A 148 9.37 15.59 -2.54
N THR A 149 8.76 14.90 -1.56
CA THR A 149 7.99 13.68 -1.79
C THR A 149 6.85 13.91 -2.78
N ARG A 150 6.09 15.01 -2.62
CA ARG A 150 5.02 15.37 -3.57
C ARG A 150 5.56 15.64 -4.97
N ALA A 151 6.66 16.39 -5.08
CA ALA A 151 7.29 16.69 -6.36
C ALA A 151 7.81 15.42 -7.06
N ILE A 152 8.38 14.48 -6.30
CA ILE A 152 8.78 13.15 -6.82
C ILE A 152 7.57 12.37 -7.31
N SER A 153 6.49 12.29 -6.52
CA SER A 153 5.28 11.58 -6.95
C SER A 153 4.70 12.16 -8.24
N MET A 154 4.68 13.49 -8.38
CA MET A 154 4.25 14.14 -9.64
C MET A 154 5.18 13.83 -10.80
N ALA A 155 6.51 13.90 -10.58
CA ALA A 155 7.51 13.64 -11.62
C ALA A 155 7.55 12.17 -12.09
N VAL A 156 7.01 11.25 -11.30
CA VAL A 156 6.95 9.82 -11.63
C VAL A 156 5.61 9.46 -12.28
N SER A 157 4.55 10.25 -12.05
CA SER A 157 3.16 9.88 -12.38
C SER A 157 2.87 9.63 -13.87
N ASP A 158 3.64 10.22 -14.78
CA ASP A 158 3.52 9.99 -16.23
C ASP A 158 4.32 8.77 -16.73
N GLY A 159 5.00 8.08 -15.81
CA GLY A 159 5.82 6.91 -16.10
C GLY A 159 7.17 7.24 -16.73
N ASN A 160 7.60 8.50 -16.78
CA ASN A 160 8.89 8.87 -17.36
C ASN A 160 9.55 10.05 -16.63
N ILE A 161 10.73 9.82 -16.05
CA ILE A 161 11.44 10.87 -15.33
C ILE A 161 12.52 11.45 -16.24
N SER A 162 12.29 12.64 -16.78
CA SER A 162 13.30 13.30 -17.61
C SER A 162 14.55 13.68 -16.79
N LEU A 163 15.71 13.74 -17.45
CA LEU A 163 16.97 14.22 -16.83
C LEU A 163 16.81 15.64 -16.25
N LYS A 164 15.97 16.47 -16.88
CA LYS A 164 15.68 17.84 -16.44
C LYS A 164 14.87 17.86 -15.14
N GLU A 165 13.87 16.99 -14.99
CA GLU A 165 13.11 16.86 -13.74
C GLU A 165 13.97 16.32 -12.62
N ARG A 166 14.77 15.29 -12.90
CA ARG A 166 15.72 14.75 -11.92
C ARG A 166 16.70 15.83 -11.43
N SER A 167 17.26 16.64 -12.33
CA SER A 167 18.12 17.77 -11.95
C SER A 167 17.38 18.78 -11.06
N LYS A 168 16.15 19.17 -11.43
CA LYS A 168 15.34 20.10 -10.63
C LYS A 168 15.07 19.58 -9.21
N LEU A 169 14.82 18.28 -9.06
CA LEU A 169 14.59 17.65 -7.76
C LEU A 169 15.87 17.68 -6.90
N HIS A 170 17.04 17.36 -7.47
CA HIS A 170 18.32 17.48 -6.77
C HIS A 170 18.66 18.93 -6.42
N ASP A 171 18.38 19.90 -7.30
CA ASP A 171 18.61 21.33 -7.05
C ASP A 171 17.69 21.85 -5.93
N PHE A 172 16.45 21.39 -5.87
CA PHE A 172 15.55 21.66 -4.75
C PHE A 172 16.10 21.04 -3.45
N ALA A 173 16.46 19.76 -3.47
CA ALA A 173 16.99 19.05 -2.30
C ALA A 173 18.27 19.70 -1.76
N LYS A 174 19.20 20.08 -2.64
CA LYS A 174 20.44 20.78 -2.29
C LYS A 174 20.16 22.12 -1.59
N ARG A 175 19.21 22.92 -2.10
CA ARG A 175 18.79 24.18 -1.45
C ARG A 175 18.07 23.95 -0.12
N ALA A 176 17.35 22.84 0.02
CA ALA A 176 16.64 22.45 1.23
C ALA A 176 17.53 21.75 2.29
N GLY A 177 18.80 21.47 1.99
CA GLY A 177 19.70 20.72 2.87
C GLY A 177 19.36 19.22 2.97
N ILE A 178 18.72 18.66 1.95
CA ILE A 178 18.40 17.23 1.86
C ILE A 178 19.52 16.52 1.09
N PRO A 179 20.13 15.45 1.63
CA PRO A 179 21.20 14.71 0.95
C PRO A 179 20.75 14.09 -0.39
N ALA A 180 21.65 14.05 -1.38
CA ALA A 180 21.34 13.53 -2.71
C ALA A 180 20.88 12.05 -2.69
N HIS A 181 21.51 11.20 -1.87
CA HIS A 181 21.14 9.79 -1.74
C HIS A 181 19.71 9.58 -1.25
N GLU A 182 19.18 10.52 -0.46
CA GLU A 182 17.80 10.46 0.02
C GLU A 182 16.82 10.71 -1.13
N VAL A 183 17.15 11.64 -2.05
CA VAL A 183 16.37 11.91 -3.26
C VAL A 183 16.32 10.67 -4.15
N ASP A 184 17.48 10.04 -4.38
CA ASP A 184 17.57 8.83 -5.20
C ASP A 184 16.79 7.65 -4.58
N ALA A 185 16.83 7.50 -3.26
CA ALA A 185 16.06 6.49 -2.55
C ALA A 185 14.54 6.73 -2.68
N LEU A 186 14.08 7.98 -2.53
CA LEU A 186 12.68 8.34 -2.71
C LEU A 186 12.21 8.16 -4.15
N LEU A 187 13.04 8.54 -5.14
CA LEU A 187 12.75 8.31 -6.56
C LEU A 187 12.61 6.82 -6.86
N LYS A 188 13.57 6.00 -6.38
CA LYS A 188 13.53 4.54 -6.54
C LYS A 188 12.27 3.94 -5.92
N TYR A 189 11.92 4.36 -4.70
CA TYR A 189 10.72 3.89 -4.01
C TYR A 189 9.43 4.28 -4.75
N ALA A 190 9.28 5.55 -5.12
CA ALA A 190 8.10 6.04 -5.84
C ALA A 190 7.94 5.35 -7.21
N SER A 191 9.04 5.16 -7.93
CA SER A 191 9.06 4.49 -9.24
C SER A 191 8.68 3.02 -9.13
N ALA A 192 9.23 2.31 -8.15
CA ALA A 192 8.89 0.90 -7.91
C ALA A 192 7.41 0.74 -7.50
N ARG A 193 6.89 1.67 -6.69
CA ARG A 193 5.48 1.68 -6.33
C ARG A 193 4.57 1.91 -7.53
N LEU A 194 4.88 2.89 -8.39
CA LEU A 194 4.08 3.13 -9.60
C LEU A 194 4.09 1.91 -10.52
N LEU A 195 5.26 1.29 -10.74
CA LEU A 195 5.38 0.09 -11.55
C LEU A 195 4.53 -1.05 -10.99
N GLN A 196 4.56 -1.23 -9.66
CA GLN A 196 3.73 -2.20 -8.96
C GLN A 196 2.24 -1.92 -9.15
N ASP A 197 1.80 -0.67 -9.01
CA ASP A 197 0.40 -0.27 -9.19
C ASP A 197 -0.07 -0.56 -10.64
N VAL A 198 0.77 -0.31 -11.64
CA VAL A 198 0.45 -0.62 -13.05
C VAL A 198 0.42 -2.13 -13.32
N VAL A 199 1.31 -2.91 -12.70
CA VAL A 199 1.27 -4.37 -12.79
C VAL A 199 -0.03 -4.91 -12.19
N GLU A 200 -0.43 -4.42 -11.02
CA GLU A 200 -1.69 -4.84 -10.40
C GLU A 200 -2.91 -4.43 -11.23
N GLU A 201 -2.90 -3.24 -11.83
CA GLU A 201 -3.94 -2.80 -12.77
C GLU A 201 -4.04 -3.74 -13.98
N CYS A 202 -2.91 -4.11 -14.59
CA CYS A 202 -2.87 -5.04 -15.73
C CYS A 202 -3.21 -6.50 -15.35
N LEU A 203 -3.30 -6.85 -14.08
CA LEU A 203 -3.65 -8.21 -13.63
C LEU A 203 -5.05 -8.27 -13.00
N GLU A 204 -5.78 -7.16 -12.98
CA GLU A 204 -7.03 -7.04 -12.24
C GLU A 204 -8.21 -7.71 -12.95
N ASP A 205 -8.25 -7.64 -14.28
CA ASP A 205 -9.30 -8.27 -15.09
C ASP A 205 -9.01 -9.75 -15.42
N GLY A 206 -7.91 -10.30 -14.90
CA GLY A 206 -7.51 -11.69 -15.13
C GLY A 206 -6.99 -11.97 -16.55
N LEU A 207 -6.75 -10.93 -17.35
CA LEU A 207 -6.17 -11.03 -18.69
C LEU A 207 -4.88 -10.22 -18.74
N LEU A 208 -3.91 -10.67 -19.52
CA LEU A 208 -2.66 -9.93 -19.69
C LEU A 208 -2.26 -9.93 -21.15
N GLU A 209 -2.62 -8.84 -21.82
CA GLU A 209 -2.42 -8.67 -23.25
C GLU A 209 -0.95 -8.40 -23.60
N PRO A 210 -0.52 -8.67 -24.85
CA PRO A 210 0.85 -8.41 -25.30
C PRO A 210 1.26 -6.93 -25.14
N HIS A 211 0.33 -6.02 -25.39
CA HIS A 211 0.57 -4.59 -25.28
C HIS A 211 0.68 -4.12 -23.81
N GLU A 212 -0.03 -4.75 -22.88
CA GLU A 212 0.09 -4.50 -21.44
C GLU A 212 1.43 -5.00 -20.90
N LYS A 213 1.89 -6.19 -21.35
CA LYS A 213 3.24 -6.69 -21.04
C LYS A 213 4.32 -5.74 -21.55
N GLN A 214 4.16 -5.27 -22.79
CA GLN A 214 5.08 -4.30 -23.37
C GLN A 214 5.06 -3.00 -22.55
N ARG A 215 3.88 -2.49 -22.18
CA ARG A 215 3.73 -1.30 -21.34
C ARG A 215 4.44 -1.46 -19.99
N ILE A 216 4.32 -2.61 -19.32
CA ILE A 216 5.03 -2.90 -18.06
C ILE A 216 6.56 -2.87 -18.28
N GLY A 217 7.03 -3.48 -19.36
CA GLY A 217 8.46 -3.50 -19.72
C GLY A 217 9.02 -2.12 -20.05
N ASP A 218 8.29 -1.35 -20.87
CA ASP A 218 8.65 0.00 -21.28
C ASP A 218 8.67 0.93 -20.05
N LEU A 219 7.67 0.83 -19.17
CA LEU A 219 7.59 1.61 -17.93
C LEU A 219 8.73 1.28 -16.95
N ALA A 220 9.07 0.00 -16.79
CA ALA A 220 10.19 -0.39 -15.95
C ALA A 220 11.52 0.18 -16.48
N THR A 221 11.67 0.16 -17.80
CA THR A 221 12.86 0.69 -18.49
C THR A 221 12.96 2.21 -18.37
N SER A 222 11.86 2.94 -18.61
CA SER A 222 11.82 4.40 -18.50
C SER A 222 12.09 4.90 -17.08
N LEU A 223 11.59 4.18 -16.08
CA LEU A 223 11.81 4.49 -14.67
C LEU A 223 13.17 3.98 -14.13
N GLY A 224 13.88 3.14 -14.89
CA GLY A 224 15.13 2.53 -14.45
C GLY A 224 14.96 1.60 -13.24
N VAL A 225 13.81 0.93 -13.14
CA VAL A 225 13.47 0.01 -12.04
C VAL A 225 13.52 -1.43 -12.56
N PRO A 226 14.20 -2.36 -11.86
CA PRO A 226 14.17 -3.77 -12.25
C PRO A 226 12.77 -4.36 -12.03
N LEU A 227 12.31 -5.18 -12.98
CA LEU A 227 11.09 -5.97 -12.85
C LEU A 227 11.34 -7.14 -11.88
N ASN A 228 10.96 -6.96 -10.62
CA ASN A 228 11.02 -7.99 -9.60
C ASN A 228 9.59 -8.33 -9.18
N PHE A 229 9.10 -9.50 -9.63
CA PHE A 229 7.78 -10.00 -9.27
C PHE A 229 7.88 -10.99 -8.11
N THR A 230 6.94 -10.90 -7.16
CA THR A 230 6.77 -11.94 -6.13
C THR A 230 6.34 -13.26 -6.77
N GLU A 231 6.52 -14.40 -6.09
CA GLU A 231 6.07 -15.69 -6.60
C GLU A 231 4.57 -15.72 -6.93
N GLU A 232 3.75 -15.05 -6.10
CA GLU A 232 2.32 -14.88 -6.32
C GLU A 232 2.02 -14.07 -7.59
N GLN A 233 2.71 -12.96 -7.80
CA GLN A 233 2.54 -12.14 -9.01
C GLN A 233 2.99 -12.89 -10.26
N GLN A 234 4.12 -13.62 -10.20
CA GLN A 234 4.57 -14.45 -11.32
C GLN A 234 3.53 -15.50 -11.69
N ARG A 235 2.88 -16.12 -10.68
CA ARG A 235 1.78 -17.06 -10.90
C ARG A 235 0.60 -16.37 -11.57
N ARG A 236 0.16 -15.21 -11.08
CA ARG A 236 -0.94 -14.42 -11.67
C ARG A 236 -0.63 -13.99 -13.10
N ILE A 237 0.58 -13.49 -13.37
CA ILE A 237 1.04 -13.12 -14.72
C ILE A 237 0.97 -14.32 -15.67
N LYS A 238 1.45 -15.49 -15.25
CA LYS A 238 1.39 -16.72 -16.05
C LYS A 238 -0.07 -17.13 -16.34
N MET A 239 -0.95 -17.02 -15.36
CA MET A 239 -2.38 -17.30 -15.53
C MET A 239 -3.06 -16.32 -16.48
N CYS A 240 -2.85 -15.02 -16.30
CA CYS A 240 -3.47 -13.98 -17.14
C CYS A 240 -2.97 -14.06 -18.59
N ASP A 241 -1.68 -14.34 -18.80
CA ASP A 241 -1.13 -14.63 -20.13
C ASP A 241 -1.77 -15.87 -20.76
N PHE A 242 -1.99 -16.92 -19.97
CA PHE A 242 -2.62 -18.14 -20.45
C PHE A 242 -4.09 -17.90 -20.82
N ALA A 243 -4.84 -17.20 -19.98
CA ALA A 243 -6.22 -16.79 -20.27
C ALA A 243 -6.32 -16.03 -21.60
N TRP A 244 -5.42 -15.07 -21.83
CA TRP A 244 -5.34 -14.35 -23.09
C TRP A 244 -5.07 -15.28 -24.29
N LYS A 245 -4.16 -16.26 -24.17
CA LYS A 245 -3.87 -17.21 -25.25
C LYS A 245 -5.07 -18.07 -25.63
N LEU A 246 -5.88 -18.46 -24.63
CA LEU A 246 -7.12 -19.20 -24.87
C LEU A 246 -8.12 -18.33 -25.63
N LEU A 247 -8.37 -17.11 -25.15
CA LEU A 247 -9.34 -16.19 -25.76
C LEU A 247 -8.96 -15.72 -27.16
N SER A 248 -7.68 -15.47 -27.39
CA SER A 248 -7.16 -15.08 -28.70
C SER A 248 -7.03 -16.25 -29.68
N GLY A 249 -7.27 -17.49 -29.24
CA GLY A 249 -7.08 -18.69 -30.06
C GLY A 249 -5.62 -18.96 -30.44
N THR A 250 -4.66 -18.34 -29.74
CA THR A 250 -3.22 -18.49 -30.00
C THR A 250 -2.58 -19.64 -29.23
N TYR A 251 -3.32 -20.29 -28.33
CA TYR A 251 -2.87 -21.48 -27.64
C TYR A 251 -2.59 -22.64 -28.60
N THR A 252 -1.42 -23.26 -28.47
CA THR A 252 -1.02 -24.43 -29.26
C THR A 252 -1.13 -25.72 -28.42
N PRO A 253 -2.02 -26.65 -28.78
CA PRO A 253 -2.12 -27.97 -28.13
C PRO A 253 -0.82 -28.76 -28.19
N ILE A 254 -0.57 -29.61 -27.18
CA ILE A 254 0.52 -30.59 -27.24
C ILE A 254 0.26 -31.61 -28.34
N ARG A 255 1.31 -32.10 -29.02
CA ARG A 255 1.15 -33.08 -30.11
C ARG A 255 1.43 -34.52 -29.71
N SER A 256 2.10 -34.74 -28.60
CA SER A 256 2.48 -36.07 -28.11
C SER A 256 1.62 -36.48 -26.94
N SER A 257 1.07 -37.69 -26.97
CA SER A 257 0.45 -38.29 -25.80
C SER A 257 1.51 -38.69 -24.77
N PRO A 258 1.18 -38.69 -23.46
CA PRO A 258 2.04 -39.27 -22.44
C PRO A 258 2.28 -40.77 -22.75
N PRO A 259 3.44 -41.34 -22.39
CA PRO A 259 3.83 -42.71 -22.75
C PRO A 259 2.85 -43.78 -22.26
N ASN A 260 2.12 -43.50 -21.18
CA ASN A 260 1.20 -44.44 -20.54
C ASN A 260 -0.25 -44.31 -21.05
N VAL A 261 -0.51 -43.50 -22.08
CA VAL A 261 -1.86 -43.25 -22.59
C VAL A 261 -1.95 -43.59 -24.08
N GLN A 262 -2.72 -44.64 -24.40
CA GLN A 262 -3.07 -44.99 -25.78
C GLN A 262 -4.33 -44.23 -26.20
N LEU A 263 -4.18 -43.31 -27.16
CA LEU A 263 -5.27 -42.56 -27.75
C LEU A 263 -5.83 -43.27 -28.98
N SER A 264 -7.11 -43.04 -29.28
CA SER A 264 -7.69 -43.49 -30.54
C SER A 264 -7.11 -42.73 -31.73
N SER A 265 -7.14 -43.30 -32.93
CA SER A 265 -6.50 -42.73 -34.13
C SER A 265 -6.96 -41.31 -34.50
N ASN A 266 -8.14 -40.89 -34.03
CA ASN A 266 -8.77 -39.60 -34.34
C ASN A 266 -8.96 -38.75 -33.08
N GLU A 267 -8.13 -38.94 -32.06
CA GLU A 267 -8.22 -38.23 -30.78
C GLU A 267 -6.90 -37.53 -30.52
N ASN A 268 -6.97 -36.21 -30.39
CA ASN A 268 -5.80 -35.37 -30.27
C ASN A 268 -5.59 -34.96 -28.80
N PRO A 269 -4.38 -35.12 -28.24
CA PRO A 269 -4.08 -34.60 -26.93
C PRO A 269 -4.08 -33.06 -26.97
N ILE A 270 -4.52 -32.42 -25.88
CA ILE A 270 -4.54 -30.97 -25.76
C ILE A 270 -3.53 -30.49 -24.70
N VAL A 271 -3.66 -31.00 -23.48
CA VAL A 271 -2.76 -30.69 -22.35
C VAL A 271 -2.71 -31.86 -21.38
N HIS A 272 -1.60 -32.01 -20.65
CA HIS A 272 -1.51 -32.97 -19.55
C HIS A 272 -0.83 -32.37 -18.33
N CYS A 273 -1.15 -32.91 -17.16
CA CYS A 273 -0.51 -32.62 -15.88
C CYS A 273 -0.58 -33.87 -14.99
N THR A 274 -0.18 -33.75 -13.74
CA THR A 274 -0.35 -34.75 -12.70
C THR A 274 -1.44 -34.30 -11.71
N GLY A 275 -2.27 -35.24 -11.28
CA GLY A 275 -3.42 -34.93 -10.43
C GLY A 275 -4.04 -36.15 -9.77
N LYS A 276 -4.91 -35.88 -8.79
CA LYS A 276 -5.67 -36.85 -8.03
C LYS A 276 -7.14 -36.77 -8.45
N TYR A 277 -7.75 -37.89 -8.81
CA TYR A 277 -9.14 -38.01 -9.24
C TYR A 277 -10.02 -38.47 -8.07
N PHE A 278 -11.03 -37.67 -7.76
CA PHE A 278 -12.01 -37.93 -6.72
C PHE A 278 -13.41 -38.06 -7.31
N GLU A 279 -14.19 -39.01 -6.78
CA GLU A 279 -15.64 -39.04 -6.98
C GLU A 279 -16.32 -38.48 -5.74
N ILE A 280 -17.32 -37.62 -5.94
CA ILE A 280 -18.21 -37.21 -4.85
C ILE A 280 -19.12 -38.40 -4.54
N ALA A 281 -19.04 -38.91 -3.32
CA ALA A 281 -19.82 -40.05 -2.86
C ALA A 281 -20.60 -39.70 -1.59
N VAL A 282 -21.85 -40.16 -1.52
CA VAL A 282 -22.59 -40.27 -0.25
C VAL A 282 -22.07 -41.51 0.44
N LEU A 283 -21.40 -41.35 1.58
CA LEU A 283 -20.86 -42.50 2.31
C LEU A 283 -21.70 -42.79 3.54
N LYS A 284 -22.09 -44.07 3.71
CA LYS A 284 -22.73 -44.56 4.94
C LYS A 284 -21.77 -44.58 6.15
N ARG A 285 -20.46 -44.40 5.95
CA ARG A 285 -19.41 -44.36 6.97
C ARG A 285 -18.28 -43.41 6.52
N PRO A 286 -17.72 -42.56 7.40
CA PRO A 286 -16.74 -41.55 7.02
C PRO A 286 -15.44 -42.19 6.50
N ALA A 287 -15.18 -42.08 5.20
CA ALA A 287 -13.93 -42.49 4.57
C ALA A 287 -13.62 -41.56 3.38
N GLY A 288 -13.02 -40.41 3.65
CA GLY A 288 -12.69 -39.39 2.64
C GLY A 288 -12.60 -37.99 3.27
N ILE A 289 -12.41 -36.97 2.43
CA ILE A 289 -12.46 -35.58 2.87
C ILE A 289 -13.94 -35.18 2.97
N PRO A 290 -14.45 -34.81 4.16
CA PRO A 290 -15.84 -34.45 4.34
C PRO A 290 -16.14 -33.13 3.62
N LEU A 291 -17.27 -33.11 2.91
CA LEU A 291 -17.78 -31.92 2.23
C LEU A 291 -18.96 -31.28 2.97
N GLY A 292 -19.67 -32.04 3.81
CA GLY A 292 -20.95 -31.65 4.40
C GLY A 292 -22.09 -32.51 3.84
N ASN A 293 -23.25 -32.53 4.52
CA ASN A 293 -24.47 -33.26 4.10
C ASN A 293 -24.20 -34.74 3.68
N ASP A 294 -23.37 -35.46 4.44
CA ASP A 294 -22.94 -36.85 4.18
C ASP A 294 -22.17 -37.11 2.87
N HIS A 295 -21.74 -36.05 2.19
CA HIS A 295 -20.88 -36.13 1.00
C HIS A 295 -19.39 -36.13 1.37
N TYR A 296 -18.63 -36.93 0.64
CA TYR A 296 -17.18 -37.06 0.80
C TYR A 296 -16.48 -37.12 -0.56
N LEU A 297 -15.26 -36.60 -0.61
CA LEU A 297 -14.33 -36.90 -1.70
C LEU A 297 -13.67 -38.24 -1.46
N LYS A 298 -14.02 -39.20 -2.31
CA LYS A 298 -13.36 -40.51 -2.36
C LYS A 298 -12.30 -40.47 -3.45
N GLU A 299 -11.03 -40.50 -3.05
CA GLU A 299 -9.92 -40.66 -3.99
C GLU A 299 -10.06 -42.01 -4.70
N ILE A 300 -10.01 -42.00 -6.03
CA ILE A 300 -10.08 -43.23 -6.82
C ILE A 300 -8.73 -43.57 -7.44
N THR A 301 -8.01 -42.56 -7.92
CA THR A 301 -6.70 -42.76 -8.54
C THR A 301 -5.93 -41.44 -8.58
N SER A 302 -4.61 -41.54 -8.65
CA SER A 302 -3.70 -40.42 -8.86
C SER A 302 -2.70 -40.77 -9.97
N GLY A 303 -2.31 -39.78 -10.77
CA GLY A 303 -1.39 -39.98 -11.89
C GLY A 303 -1.52 -38.91 -12.97
N THR A 304 -1.31 -39.28 -14.22
CA THR A 304 -1.32 -38.34 -15.35
C THR A 304 -2.76 -38.00 -15.76
N CYS A 305 -3.13 -36.74 -15.62
CA CYS A 305 -4.34 -36.15 -16.17
C CYS A 305 -4.06 -35.69 -17.61
N LEU A 306 -4.91 -36.07 -18.55
CA LEU A 306 -4.81 -35.71 -19.96
C LEU A 306 -6.17 -35.19 -20.45
N LEU A 307 -6.18 -33.99 -21.01
CA LEU A 307 -7.31 -33.47 -21.76
C LEU A 307 -7.08 -33.74 -23.25
N THR A 308 -8.11 -34.23 -23.92
CA THR A 308 -8.16 -34.46 -25.37
C THR A 308 -9.32 -33.69 -25.98
N ASP A 309 -9.42 -33.69 -27.30
CA ASP A 309 -10.58 -33.16 -28.04
C ASP A 309 -11.91 -33.90 -27.77
N LYS A 310 -11.90 -35.05 -27.09
CA LYS A 310 -13.11 -35.86 -26.81
C LYS A 310 -13.40 -36.09 -25.34
N ARG A 311 -12.37 -36.16 -24.51
CA ARG A 311 -12.48 -36.58 -23.11
C ARG A 311 -11.34 -36.06 -22.24
N LEU A 312 -11.63 -36.01 -20.94
CA LEU A 312 -10.64 -35.96 -19.89
C LEU A 312 -10.32 -37.40 -19.44
N TYR A 313 -9.04 -37.69 -19.29
CA TYR A 313 -8.51 -39.00 -18.91
C TYR A 313 -7.55 -38.85 -17.73
N VAL A 314 -7.66 -39.71 -16.72
CA VAL A 314 -6.70 -39.79 -15.62
C VAL A 314 -6.16 -41.20 -15.55
N SER A 315 -4.85 -41.33 -15.77
CA SER A 315 -4.12 -42.61 -15.75
C SER A 315 -3.28 -42.70 -14.49
N GLY A 316 -3.69 -43.56 -13.56
CA GLY A 316 -2.88 -43.90 -12.39
C GLY A 316 -2.39 -45.33 -12.41
N ALA A 317 -1.55 -45.67 -11.43
CA ALA A 317 -0.94 -47.00 -11.31
C ALA A 317 -1.96 -48.13 -11.13
N TYR A 318 -3.09 -47.86 -10.46
CA TYR A 318 -4.07 -48.89 -10.09
C TYR A 318 -5.36 -48.82 -10.89
N ALA A 319 -5.71 -47.64 -11.41
CA ALA A 319 -6.93 -47.44 -12.16
C ALA A 319 -6.77 -46.31 -13.18
N SER A 320 -7.55 -46.40 -14.25
CA SER A 320 -7.71 -45.30 -15.20
C SER A 320 -9.17 -44.87 -15.25
N LYS A 321 -9.40 -43.56 -15.27
CA LYS A 321 -10.73 -42.96 -15.30
C LYS A 321 -10.86 -42.07 -16.53
N LYS A 322 -12.04 -42.07 -17.14
CA LYS A 322 -12.36 -41.28 -18.32
C LYS A 322 -13.68 -40.54 -18.13
N VAL A 323 -13.71 -39.28 -18.53
CA VAL A 323 -14.90 -38.42 -18.55
C VAL A 323 -15.02 -37.82 -19.94
N THR A 324 -16.04 -38.22 -20.70
CA THR A 324 -16.32 -37.64 -22.02
C THR A 324 -16.74 -36.18 -21.88
N LEU A 325 -16.19 -35.28 -22.70
CA LEU A 325 -16.47 -33.85 -22.60
C LEU A 325 -17.97 -33.53 -22.74
N ASN A 326 -18.66 -34.21 -23.66
CA ASN A 326 -20.12 -34.06 -23.84
C ASN A 326 -20.94 -34.46 -22.60
N SER A 327 -20.36 -35.19 -21.63
CA SER A 327 -21.04 -35.52 -20.38
C SER A 327 -20.86 -34.45 -19.30
N ILE A 328 -19.99 -33.46 -19.50
CA ILE A 328 -19.71 -32.40 -18.54
C ILE A 328 -20.66 -31.23 -18.83
N VAL A 329 -21.55 -30.93 -17.87
CA VAL A 329 -22.49 -29.82 -17.95
C VAL A 329 -21.81 -28.51 -17.57
N ASN A 330 -20.94 -28.56 -16.56
CA ASN A 330 -20.20 -27.41 -16.09
C ASN A 330 -18.83 -27.84 -15.56
N ALA A 331 -17.84 -26.96 -15.69
CA ALA A 331 -16.51 -27.12 -15.12
C ALA A 331 -16.14 -25.81 -14.39
N SER A 332 -15.78 -25.92 -13.12
CA SER A 332 -15.36 -24.79 -12.29
C SER A 332 -14.01 -25.07 -11.68
N TRP A 333 -13.09 -24.11 -11.83
CA TRP A 333 -11.76 -24.18 -11.27
C TRP A 333 -11.69 -23.45 -9.92
N HIS A 334 -11.20 -24.17 -8.91
CA HIS A 334 -10.97 -23.72 -7.56
C HIS A 334 -9.48 -23.78 -7.19
N GLN A 335 -9.12 -23.13 -6.08
CA GLN A 335 -7.72 -23.09 -5.59
C GLN A 335 -7.13 -24.49 -5.34
N ASP A 336 -7.94 -25.45 -4.91
CA ASP A 336 -7.56 -26.82 -4.58
C ASP A 336 -7.83 -27.83 -5.70
N GLY A 337 -8.45 -27.41 -6.81
CA GLY A 337 -8.68 -28.32 -7.93
C GLY A 337 -9.81 -27.91 -8.87
N LEU A 338 -10.23 -28.86 -9.70
CA LEU A 338 -11.17 -28.68 -10.79
C LEU A 338 -12.41 -29.54 -10.53
N PHE A 339 -13.55 -28.89 -10.38
CA PHE A 339 -14.85 -29.55 -10.24
C PHE A 339 -15.53 -29.70 -11.60
N LEU A 340 -16.02 -30.92 -11.87
CA LEU A 340 -16.69 -31.28 -13.11
C LEU A 340 -18.09 -31.82 -12.78
N ASN A 341 -19.11 -31.01 -13.07
CA ASN A 341 -20.51 -31.42 -12.96
C ASN A 341 -20.92 -32.18 -14.22
N ARG A 342 -21.53 -33.35 -14.07
CA ARG A 342 -21.83 -34.25 -15.18
C ARG A 342 -23.32 -34.48 -15.35
N SER A 343 -23.78 -34.54 -16.61
CA SER A 343 -25.16 -34.88 -16.97
C SER A 343 -25.46 -36.35 -16.73
N THR A 344 -24.42 -37.19 -16.78
CA THR A 344 -24.52 -38.64 -16.57
C THR A 344 -23.37 -39.12 -15.71
N GLY A 345 -23.69 -39.95 -14.70
CA GLY A 345 -22.73 -40.45 -13.71
C GLY A 345 -22.47 -39.47 -12.57
N LYS A 346 -21.50 -39.80 -11.72
CA LYS A 346 -21.13 -38.96 -10.58
C LYS A 346 -20.29 -37.77 -11.02
N SER A 347 -20.50 -36.63 -10.37
CA SER A 347 -19.61 -35.47 -10.44
C SER A 347 -18.21 -35.83 -9.93
N VAL A 348 -17.23 -35.15 -10.50
CA VAL A 348 -15.80 -35.47 -10.34
C VAL A 348 -15.10 -34.24 -9.82
N PHE A 349 -14.13 -34.46 -8.94
CA PHE A 349 -13.17 -33.43 -8.57
C PHE A 349 -11.76 -33.91 -8.89
N ILE A 350 -10.94 -33.04 -9.48
CA ILE A 350 -9.54 -33.34 -9.79
C ILE A 350 -8.68 -32.34 -9.05
N ALA A 351 -7.85 -32.82 -8.12
CA ALA A 351 -6.91 -31.97 -7.39
C ALA A 351 -5.51 -32.02 -8.03
N PRO A 352 -4.70 -30.97 -7.93
CA PRO A 352 -3.29 -31.04 -8.28
C PRO A 352 -2.56 -32.09 -7.45
N SER A 353 -1.56 -32.72 -8.04
CA SER A 353 -0.53 -33.41 -7.26
C SER A 353 0.45 -32.39 -6.68
N ASP A 354 1.12 -32.75 -5.60
CA ASP A 354 2.14 -31.90 -4.99
C ASP A 354 3.23 -31.59 -6.04
N HIS A 355 3.53 -30.31 -6.25
CA HIS A 355 4.59 -29.79 -7.16
C HIS A 355 4.30 -29.70 -8.67
N ASP A 356 3.03 -29.75 -9.13
CA ASP A 356 2.74 -29.50 -10.56
C ASP A 356 2.51 -28.02 -10.87
N ASP A 357 3.56 -27.35 -11.35
CA ASP A 357 3.52 -25.95 -11.77
C ASP A 357 2.57 -25.69 -12.96
N ASN A 358 2.13 -26.71 -13.70
CA ASN A 358 1.27 -26.54 -14.87
C ASN A 358 -0.21 -26.85 -14.57
N TRP A 359 -0.57 -27.15 -13.32
CA TRP A 359 -1.94 -27.47 -12.93
C TRP A 359 -2.96 -26.40 -13.36
N TYR A 360 -2.65 -25.11 -13.16
CA TYR A 360 -3.57 -24.04 -13.53
C TYR A 360 -3.84 -24.00 -15.04
N GLN A 361 -2.84 -24.29 -15.88
CA GLN A 361 -3.04 -24.35 -17.33
C GLN A 361 -4.00 -25.47 -17.70
N PHE A 362 -3.83 -26.64 -17.06
CA PHE A 362 -4.73 -27.78 -17.23
C PHE A 362 -6.16 -27.41 -16.83
N ALA A 363 -6.36 -26.89 -15.61
CA ALA A 363 -7.68 -26.56 -15.09
C ALA A 363 -8.39 -25.48 -15.93
N MET A 364 -7.69 -24.39 -16.27
CA MET A 364 -8.21 -23.32 -17.11
C MET A 364 -8.61 -23.84 -18.49
N LEU A 365 -7.79 -24.70 -19.12
CA LEU A 365 -8.10 -25.24 -20.43
C LEU A 365 -9.29 -26.19 -20.41
N VAL A 366 -9.44 -27.03 -19.38
CA VAL A 366 -10.64 -27.88 -19.22
C VAL A 366 -11.89 -27.01 -19.06
N GLN A 367 -11.84 -26.01 -18.18
CA GLN A 367 -12.95 -25.09 -17.98
C GLN A 367 -13.33 -24.40 -19.29
N HIS A 368 -12.36 -23.79 -19.97
CA HIS A 368 -12.58 -23.12 -21.25
C HIS A 368 -13.14 -24.06 -22.33
N THR A 369 -12.63 -25.29 -22.42
CA THR A 369 -13.12 -26.29 -23.39
C THR A 369 -14.58 -26.66 -23.15
N VAL A 370 -15.02 -26.73 -21.88
CA VAL A 370 -16.38 -27.08 -21.50
C VAL A 370 -17.33 -25.89 -21.61
N THR A 371 -16.96 -24.72 -21.09
CA THR A 371 -17.86 -23.57 -20.95
C THR A 371 -17.79 -22.61 -22.13
N GLN A 372 -16.71 -22.64 -22.92
CA GLN A 372 -16.39 -21.65 -23.96
C GLN A 372 -16.31 -20.21 -23.42
N GLN A 373 -16.18 -20.04 -22.11
CA GLN A 373 -16.11 -18.73 -21.45
C GLN A 373 -14.65 -18.32 -21.17
N PRO A 374 -14.38 -17.01 -21.03
CA PRO A 374 -13.13 -16.53 -20.46
C PRO A 374 -12.95 -17.11 -19.05
N VAL A 375 -11.76 -17.63 -18.76
CA VAL A 375 -11.44 -18.12 -17.42
C VAL A 375 -10.96 -16.95 -16.58
N LEU A 376 -11.88 -16.37 -15.80
CA LEU A 376 -11.61 -15.22 -14.94
C LEU A 376 -11.33 -15.69 -13.51
N GLY A 377 -10.05 -15.68 -13.13
CA GLY A 377 -9.63 -15.91 -11.75
C GLY A 377 -9.78 -17.35 -11.23
N VAL A 378 -9.38 -17.53 -9.96
CA VAL A 378 -9.52 -18.77 -9.20
C VAL A 378 -10.70 -18.61 -8.27
N GLU A 379 -11.64 -19.55 -8.26
CA GLU A 379 -12.67 -19.55 -7.22
C GLU A 379 -12.08 -20.01 -5.87
N PRO A 380 -12.43 -19.35 -4.75
CA PRO A 380 -11.99 -19.78 -3.44
C PRO A 380 -12.55 -21.18 -3.11
N THR A 381 -11.77 -21.93 -2.35
CA THR A 381 -12.04 -23.33 -1.94
C THR A 381 -13.30 -23.52 -1.12
N THR A 382 -13.81 -22.46 -0.49
CA THR A 382 -14.96 -22.51 0.42
C THR A 382 -16.28 -22.85 -0.29
N ARG A 383 -16.32 -22.84 -1.63
CA ARG A 383 -17.49 -23.15 -2.46
C ARG A 383 -17.58 -24.59 -2.96
N PHE A 384 -16.75 -25.48 -2.42
CA PHE A 384 -16.63 -26.86 -2.91
C PHE A 384 -17.97 -27.61 -3.01
N VAL A 385 -18.96 -27.25 -2.19
CA VAL A 385 -20.30 -27.84 -2.24
C VAL A 385 -21.24 -26.91 -2.99
N PRO A 386 -21.46 -27.10 -4.30
CA PRO A 386 -22.65 -26.54 -4.91
C PRO A 386 -23.86 -27.26 -4.30
N GLU A 387 -24.85 -26.51 -3.81
CA GLU A 387 -26.21 -27.00 -3.46
C GLU A 387 -26.81 -27.89 -4.58
N ILE A 388 -26.30 -27.76 -5.80
CA ILE A 388 -26.64 -28.54 -6.99
C ILE A 388 -26.35 -30.05 -6.81
N ALA A 389 -25.41 -30.46 -5.95
CA ALA A 389 -25.20 -31.89 -5.66
C ALA A 389 -26.43 -32.54 -4.99
N GLU A 390 -27.33 -31.75 -4.40
CA GLU A 390 -28.53 -32.22 -3.71
C GLU A 390 -29.70 -32.52 -4.67
N THR A 391 -29.71 -31.96 -5.89
CA THR A 391 -30.90 -32.01 -6.78
C THR A 391 -31.03 -33.30 -7.60
N ASN A 392 -30.02 -34.18 -7.61
CA ASN A 392 -30.06 -35.43 -8.39
C ASN A 392 -30.57 -36.66 -7.61
N SER A 393 -31.06 -36.51 -6.36
CA SER A 393 -31.49 -37.65 -5.53
C SER A 393 -33.00 -37.90 -5.46
N THR A 394 -33.87 -37.11 -6.10
CA THR A 394 -35.32 -37.31 -6.03
C THR A 394 -35.90 -37.78 -7.35
N LYS A 395 -36.24 -39.08 -7.40
CA LYS A 395 -37.21 -39.61 -8.37
C LYS A 395 -38.60 -39.07 -8.02
N ASP A 396 -39.34 -38.71 -9.07
CA ASP A 396 -40.78 -38.42 -9.11
C ASP A 396 -41.28 -37.09 -8.53
N THR A 397 -41.38 -36.05 -9.36
CA THR A 397 -42.66 -35.40 -9.78
C THR A 397 -42.40 -34.18 -10.68
N HIS A 398 -43.23 -34.06 -11.74
CA HIS A 398 -43.47 -32.99 -12.74
C HIS A 398 -42.47 -31.83 -13.02
N PRO A 399 -42.33 -31.40 -14.30
CA PRO A 399 -41.41 -30.35 -14.69
C PRO A 399 -41.97 -28.96 -14.38
N THR A 400 -41.31 -28.23 -13.48
CA THR A 400 -41.42 -26.77 -13.37
C THR A 400 -40.20 -26.16 -14.08
N PRO A 401 -40.33 -25.06 -14.85
CA PRO A 401 -39.21 -24.52 -15.60
C PRO A 401 -38.22 -23.82 -14.66
N SER A 402 -36.97 -24.31 -14.69
CA SER A 402 -35.71 -23.58 -14.48
C SER A 402 -35.60 -22.72 -13.22
N THR A 403 -34.99 -23.29 -12.17
CA THR A 403 -34.38 -22.52 -11.08
C THR A 403 -32.91 -22.23 -11.45
N SER A 404 -32.64 -20.94 -11.61
CA SER A 404 -31.33 -20.34 -11.83
C SER A 404 -30.33 -20.68 -10.72
N SER A 405 -29.07 -20.85 -11.11
CA SER A 405 -27.90 -20.96 -10.23
C SER A 405 -27.88 -19.87 -9.15
N PHE A 406 -27.98 -20.27 -7.88
CA PHE A 406 -27.91 -19.37 -6.73
C PHE A 406 -26.47 -18.89 -6.51
N HIS A 407 -26.20 -17.64 -6.86
CA HIS A 407 -25.11 -16.85 -6.31
C HIS A 407 -25.55 -16.35 -4.93
N THR A 408 -24.64 -16.31 -3.94
CA THR A 408 -24.89 -15.56 -2.70
C THR A 408 -25.23 -14.11 -3.08
N PRO A 409 -26.33 -13.53 -2.59
CA PRO A 409 -26.85 -12.23 -3.07
C PRO A 409 -25.86 -11.05 -2.95
N ASP A 410 -24.76 -11.23 -2.19
CA ASP A 410 -23.74 -10.20 -1.98
C ASP A 410 -22.59 -10.19 -2.99
N GLU A 411 -22.44 -11.23 -3.84
CA GLU A 411 -21.34 -11.27 -4.81
C GLU A 411 -21.80 -10.99 -6.25
N PRO A 412 -21.09 -10.11 -6.98
CA PRO A 412 -21.43 -9.81 -8.36
C PRO A 412 -21.23 -11.04 -9.24
N ARG A 413 -22.15 -11.24 -10.19
CA ARG A 413 -22.03 -12.28 -11.21
C ARG A 413 -20.84 -12.03 -12.13
N PHE A 414 -20.60 -10.76 -12.47
CA PHE A 414 -19.44 -10.34 -13.25
C PHE A 414 -18.81 -9.10 -12.62
N THR A 415 -17.50 -8.99 -12.68
CA THR A 415 -16.78 -7.76 -12.35
C THR A 415 -16.06 -7.25 -13.59
N PHE A 416 -16.21 -5.96 -13.87
CA PHE A 416 -15.59 -5.33 -15.04
C PHE A 416 -14.81 -4.10 -14.64
N ARG A 417 -13.57 -4.00 -15.11
CA ARG A 417 -12.78 -2.77 -15.04
C ARG A 417 -13.32 -1.75 -16.05
N VAL A 418 -13.58 -0.54 -15.58
CA VAL A 418 -13.95 0.59 -16.44
C VAL A 418 -12.69 1.19 -17.07
N VAL A 419 -12.65 1.31 -18.39
CA VAL A 419 -11.54 1.92 -19.15
C VAL A 419 -11.90 3.29 -19.69
N GLY A 420 -10.87 4.09 -20.01
CA GLY A 420 -11.03 5.48 -20.43
C GLY A 420 -11.54 6.39 -19.31
N ASP A 421 -11.38 5.97 -18.06
CA ASP A 421 -11.74 6.64 -16.81
C ASP A 421 -10.90 7.89 -16.49
N HIS A 422 -9.76 8.05 -17.16
CA HIS A 422 -8.86 9.20 -17.07
C HIS A 422 -9.12 10.29 -18.12
N ILE A 423 -10.08 10.08 -19.03
CA ILE A 423 -10.34 11.00 -20.14
C ILE A 423 -11.32 12.09 -19.70
N GLY A 424 -10.93 13.36 -19.78
CA GLY A 424 -11.78 14.50 -19.41
C GLY A 424 -12.08 14.52 -17.90
N ASP A 425 -13.32 14.80 -17.52
CA ASP A 425 -13.72 14.96 -16.11
C ASP A 425 -14.13 13.63 -15.44
N ARG A 426 -13.97 12.49 -16.13
CA ARG A 426 -14.45 11.17 -15.68
C ARG A 426 -13.88 10.75 -14.33
N SER A 427 -12.60 11.03 -14.08
CA SER A 427 -11.94 10.69 -12.80
C SER A 427 -12.52 11.46 -11.61
N ASN A 428 -13.01 12.69 -11.83
CA ASN A 428 -13.67 13.47 -10.78
C ASN A 428 -15.00 12.83 -10.40
N TRP A 429 -15.77 12.36 -11.39
CA TRP A 429 -17.03 11.64 -11.15
C TRP A 429 -16.79 10.31 -10.43
N ILE A 430 -15.77 9.54 -10.83
CA ILE A 430 -15.39 8.30 -10.16
C ILE A 430 -14.97 8.54 -8.71
N PHE A 431 -14.25 9.62 -8.44
CA PHE A 431 -13.81 9.97 -7.09
C PHE A 431 -15.00 10.21 -6.14
N LEU A 432 -16.10 10.76 -6.66
CA LEU A 432 -17.32 11.07 -5.89
C LEU A 432 -18.20 9.85 -5.59
N LEU A 433 -17.99 8.71 -6.27
CA LEU A 433 -18.75 7.48 -6.01
C LEU A 433 -18.27 6.79 -4.75
N ASP A 434 -19.17 6.23 -3.97
CA ASP A 434 -18.86 5.29 -2.88
C ASP A 434 -19.02 3.82 -3.32
N ILE A 435 -18.38 2.91 -2.60
CA ILE A 435 -18.56 1.47 -2.83
C ILE A 435 -20.01 1.11 -2.52
N GLY A 436 -20.68 0.44 -3.46
CA GLY A 436 -22.11 0.14 -3.40
C GLY A 436 -22.99 1.17 -4.13
N ASP A 437 -22.43 2.26 -4.65
CA ASP A 437 -23.23 3.22 -5.44
C ASP A 437 -23.72 2.60 -6.75
N PRO A 438 -24.97 2.90 -7.18
CA PRO A 438 -25.51 2.35 -8.41
C PRO A 438 -24.85 2.96 -9.64
N VAL A 439 -24.51 2.10 -10.59
CA VAL A 439 -24.03 2.47 -11.92
C VAL A 439 -24.88 1.82 -13.01
N LYS A 440 -24.85 2.37 -14.22
CA LYS A 440 -25.61 1.86 -15.36
C LYS A 440 -24.65 1.44 -16.46
N LEU A 441 -24.89 0.26 -17.02
CA LEU A 441 -24.26 -0.17 -18.27
C LEU A 441 -25.21 0.16 -19.42
N HIS A 442 -24.76 0.95 -20.38
CA HIS A 442 -25.58 1.40 -21.51
C HIS A 442 -24.91 1.04 -22.83
N ARG A 443 -25.67 0.36 -23.71
CA ARG A 443 -25.20 -0.10 -25.02
C ARG A 443 -25.14 1.06 -26.02
N GLU A 444 -24.05 1.15 -26.79
CA GLU A 444 -23.91 2.08 -27.93
C GLU A 444 -23.69 1.32 -29.25
N PRO A 445 -24.72 0.68 -29.84
CA PRO A 445 -24.57 -0.09 -31.07
C PRO A 445 -24.18 0.76 -32.29
N SER A 446 -24.41 2.07 -32.24
CA SER A 446 -24.06 3.04 -33.29
C SER A 446 -22.72 3.74 -33.05
N ASN A 447 -21.92 3.30 -32.08
CA ASN A 447 -20.60 3.88 -31.81
C ASN A 447 -19.67 3.65 -33.03
N PRO A 448 -19.03 4.70 -33.58
CA PRO A 448 -18.26 4.61 -34.82
C PRO A 448 -16.94 3.84 -34.67
N VAL A 449 -16.46 3.65 -33.44
CA VAL A 449 -15.19 2.96 -33.14
C VAL A 449 -15.42 1.49 -32.80
N ASP A 450 -16.45 1.18 -32.02
CA ASP A 450 -16.78 -0.18 -31.60
C ASP A 450 -18.30 -0.40 -31.53
N PRO A 451 -18.93 -1.20 -32.42
CA PRO A 451 -20.37 -1.47 -32.37
C PRO A 451 -20.80 -2.26 -31.12
N ASN A 452 -19.86 -2.87 -30.40
CA ASN A 452 -20.14 -3.55 -29.14
C ASN A 452 -19.94 -2.66 -27.92
N ALA A 453 -19.62 -1.37 -28.09
CA ALA A 453 -19.35 -0.45 -26.99
C ALA A 453 -20.46 -0.48 -25.92
N VAL A 454 -20.02 -0.58 -24.65
CA VAL A 454 -20.86 -0.48 -23.46
C VAL A 454 -20.28 0.64 -22.60
N MET A 455 -21.00 1.75 -22.49
CA MET A 455 -20.61 2.85 -21.60
C MET A 455 -21.04 2.56 -20.16
N VAL A 456 -20.29 3.13 -19.22
CA VAL A 456 -20.56 3.06 -17.79
C VAL A 456 -20.93 4.45 -17.29
N LEU A 457 -22.12 4.56 -16.69
CA LEU A 457 -22.70 5.82 -16.23
C LEU A 457 -22.98 5.76 -14.71
N ASP A 458 -22.92 6.89 -14.02
CA ASP A 458 -23.43 7.00 -12.65
C ASP A 458 -24.98 7.12 -12.62
N SER A 459 -25.54 7.29 -11.43
CA SER A 459 -26.97 7.50 -11.23
C SER A 459 -27.51 8.77 -11.93
N ASN A 460 -26.66 9.79 -12.06
CA ASN A 460 -26.93 11.09 -12.69
C ASN A 460 -26.63 11.12 -14.20
N ASN A 461 -26.25 9.98 -14.80
CA ASN A 461 -25.83 9.84 -16.20
C ASN A 461 -24.53 10.58 -16.57
N HIS A 462 -23.64 10.85 -15.61
CA HIS A 462 -22.27 11.23 -15.93
C HIS A 462 -21.52 10.01 -16.46
N LEU A 463 -20.81 10.19 -17.58
CA LEU A 463 -19.95 9.15 -18.15
C LEU A 463 -18.75 8.90 -17.24
N LEU A 464 -18.59 7.66 -16.80
CA LEU A 464 -17.46 7.19 -15.98
C LEU A 464 -16.39 6.54 -16.87
N GLY A 465 -16.81 5.93 -17.98
CA GLY A 465 -15.92 5.31 -18.95
C GLY A 465 -16.66 4.24 -19.77
N TYR A 466 -15.92 3.23 -20.21
CA TYR A 466 -16.43 2.13 -21.04
C TYR A 466 -15.97 0.78 -20.49
N LEU A 467 -16.65 -0.31 -20.86
CA LEU A 467 -16.07 -1.64 -20.70
C LEU A 467 -14.91 -1.84 -21.68
N LYS A 468 -13.90 -2.65 -21.32
CA LYS A 468 -12.86 -3.09 -22.26
C LYS A 468 -13.53 -3.69 -23.52
N ARG A 469 -12.95 -3.45 -24.70
CA ARG A 469 -13.55 -3.82 -25.99
C ARG A 469 -13.89 -5.31 -26.07
N GLU A 470 -12.99 -6.16 -25.60
CA GLU A 470 -13.10 -7.62 -25.62
C GLU A 470 -14.21 -8.11 -24.68
N VAL A 471 -14.30 -7.49 -23.50
CA VAL A 471 -15.41 -7.71 -22.56
C VAL A 471 -16.72 -7.27 -23.19
N ALA A 472 -16.73 -6.11 -23.86
CA ALA A 472 -17.89 -5.56 -24.52
C ALA A 472 -18.36 -6.46 -25.68
N VAL A 473 -17.46 -7.02 -26.49
CA VAL A 473 -17.76 -7.98 -27.56
C VAL A 473 -18.55 -9.18 -27.03
N TRP A 474 -18.18 -9.69 -25.87
CA TRP A 474 -18.87 -10.82 -25.24
C TRP A 474 -20.15 -10.41 -24.51
N PHE A 475 -20.13 -9.27 -23.80
CA PHE A 475 -21.21 -8.85 -22.91
C PHE A 475 -22.35 -8.10 -23.63
N ALA A 476 -22.04 -7.42 -24.75
CA ALA A 476 -23.03 -6.67 -25.52
C ALA A 476 -24.20 -7.54 -26.02
N PRO A 477 -23.99 -8.72 -26.64
CA PRO A 477 -25.09 -9.61 -27.02
C PRO A 477 -25.96 -10.05 -25.84
N ILE A 478 -25.38 -10.15 -24.64
CA ILE A 478 -26.10 -10.53 -23.42
C ILE A 478 -27.04 -9.40 -22.98
N LEU A 479 -26.57 -8.15 -23.03
CA LEU A 479 -27.38 -6.95 -22.78
C LEU A 479 -28.47 -6.79 -23.84
N ASP A 480 -28.12 -6.97 -25.12
CA ASP A 480 -29.05 -6.85 -26.26
C ASP A 480 -30.15 -7.93 -26.22
N GLY A 481 -29.86 -9.09 -25.59
CA GLY A 481 -30.83 -10.16 -25.33
C GLY A 481 -31.91 -9.84 -24.29
N GLY A 482 -31.92 -8.62 -23.73
CA GLY A 482 -32.99 -8.13 -22.84
C GLY A 482 -32.91 -8.66 -21.40
N ARG A 483 -31.80 -9.29 -21.02
CA ARG A 483 -31.54 -9.66 -19.62
C ARG A 483 -31.38 -8.39 -18.78
N ARG A 484 -31.98 -8.38 -17.60
CA ARG A 484 -31.89 -7.25 -16.68
C ARG A 484 -30.78 -7.48 -15.68
N TYR A 485 -29.91 -6.49 -15.55
CA TYR A 485 -28.83 -6.47 -14.58
C TYR A 485 -28.93 -5.22 -13.72
N HIS A 486 -28.57 -5.36 -12.46
CA HIS A 486 -28.27 -4.24 -11.59
C HIS A 486 -26.75 -4.15 -11.41
N CYS A 487 -26.19 -2.95 -11.50
CA CYS A 487 -24.74 -2.75 -11.45
C CYS A 487 -24.39 -1.78 -10.33
N LEU A 488 -23.33 -2.10 -9.58
CA LEU A 488 -22.85 -1.32 -8.45
C LEU A 488 -21.36 -1.02 -8.57
N THR A 489 -20.93 0.08 -7.98
CA THR A 489 -19.52 0.37 -7.73
C THR A 489 -18.97 -0.70 -6.79
N HIS A 490 -18.19 -1.64 -7.31
CA HIS A 490 -17.70 -2.78 -6.54
C HIS A 490 -16.38 -2.48 -5.85
N ARG A 491 -15.48 -1.75 -6.55
CA ARG A 491 -14.18 -1.33 -5.99
C ARG A 491 -13.68 -0.05 -6.67
N LYS A 492 -12.95 0.77 -5.92
CA LYS A 492 -12.16 1.89 -6.42
C LYS A 492 -10.67 1.60 -6.25
N LEU A 493 -9.90 1.83 -7.31
CA LEU A 493 -8.44 1.75 -7.27
C LEU A 493 -7.85 3.05 -6.70
N ASN A 494 -6.73 2.93 -5.98
CA ASN A 494 -6.00 4.09 -5.46
C ASN A 494 -5.47 5.02 -6.57
N SER A 495 -5.29 4.49 -7.78
CA SER A 495 -4.86 5.21 -8.99
C SER A 495 -6.00 6.00 -9.67
N GLY A 496 -7.23 5.97 -9.15
CA GLY A 496 -8.39 6.66 -9.74
C GLY A 496 -9.28 5.79 -10.62
N GLY A 497 -9.07 4.48 -10.61
CA GLY A 497 -9.85 3.51 -11.36
C GLY A 497 -11.13 3.02 -10.67
N LEU A 498 -12.07 2.52 -11.47
CA LEU A 498 -13.35 1.95 -11.09
C LEU A 498 -13.51 0.50 -11.57
N ILE A 499 -13.99 -0.38 -10.69
CA ILE A 499 -14.51 -1.71 -11.02
C ILE A 499 -16.02 -1.72 -10.72
N VAL A 500 -16.79 -2.18 -11.70
CA VAL A 500 -18.23 -2.36 -11.59
C VAL A 500 -18.55 -3.83 -11.35
N GLY A 501 -19.39 -4.09 -10.35
CA GLY A 501 -19.99 -5.39 -10.12
C GLY A 501 -21.35 -5.45 -10.80
N VAL A 502 -21.62 -6.52 -11.54
CA VAL A 502 -22.86 -6.75 -12.28
C VAL A 502 -23.60 -7.92 -11.66
N TYR A 503 -24.82 -7.66 -11.22
CA TYR A 503 -25.70 -8.58 -10.52
C TYR A 503 -26.89 -8.89 -11.44
N GLU A 504 -27.19 -10.18 -11.65
CA GLU A 504 -28.38 -10.59 -12.42
C GLU A 504 -29.63 -10.41 -11.55
N LEU A 505 -30.70 -9.84 -12.14
CA LEU A 505 -31.99 -9.61 -11.48
C LEU A 505 -32.95 -10.79 -11.60
#